data_AF-A0A1Y4AS54-F1
#
_entry.id   AF-A0A1Y4AS54-F1
#
_cell.length_a   1.000
_cell.length_b   1.000
_cell.length_c   1.000
_cell.angle_alpha   90.00
_cell.angle_beta   90.00
_cell.angle_gamma   90.00
#
_symmetry.space_group_name_H-M   'P 1'
#
loop_
_entity.id
_entity.type
_entity.pdbx_description
1 polymer ?
#
loop_
_entity_poly.entity_id
_entity_poly.type
_entity_poly.pdbx_seq_one_letter_code
_entity_poly.pdbx_strand_id
1 'polypeptide(L)'
;MARELSIFVDESGDREGASRYYLLTLVFHNQSDSIRENIATYEHSLRIADLPNIPFHSEPLLNGHGPYESLELSARKKLLNSFGALVRYLPFSYRTFVYRRQECSDLAQLTARMKRDISSLLFDHLAFFQSFDDVKVYYDNGQDIVKQALDQSIGFVLSKHAVERRRTSMTDYRLEQVADYLCTIELAAVKYAAKEDGATYDKFFGGIGAFKRNWLKQVRRKRLA
;
A
#
# COMPACT_ATOMS: atom_id res chain seq x y z
N MET A 1 24.95 6.18 12.72
CA MET A 1 23.83 6.99 12.20
C MET A 1 22.56 6.47 12.83
N ALA A 2 21.58 7.33 13.12
CA ALA A 2 20.30 6.88 13.65
C ALA A 2 19.62 5.93 12.66
N ARG A 3 19.05 4.83 13.17
CA ARG A 3 18.27 3.85 12.39
C ARG A 3 16.83 4.33 12.31
N GLU A 4 16.36 4.60 11.11
CA GLU A 4 15.04 5.16 10.87
C GLU A 4 14.15 4.17 10.10
N LEU A 5 12.95 3.94 10.60
CA LEU A 5 11.90 3.19 9.93
C LEU A 5 10.83 4.15 9.39
N SER A 6 10.45 3.98 8.14
CA SER A 6 9.29 4.64 7.55
C SER A 6 8.12 3.68 7.39
N ILE A 7 6.93 4.15 7.74
CA ILE A 7 5.64 3.47 7.61
C ILE A 7 4.80 4.26 6.62
N PHE A 8 4.57 3.72 5.43
CA PHE A 8 3.69 4.32 4.42
C PHE A 8 2.33 3.65 4.49
N VAL A 9 1.28 4.47 4.47
CA VAL A 9 -0.09 4.02 4.69
C VAL A 9 -0.95 4.37 3.50
N ASP A 10 -1.73 3.39 3.06
CA ASP A 10 -2.80 3.57 2.09
C ASP A 10 -4.04 2.75 2.51
N GLU A 11 -5.21 3.26 2.16
CA GLU A 11 -6.48 2.60 2.39
C GLU A 11 -7.30 2.46 1.11
N SER A 12 -8.16 1.44 1.10
CA SER A 12 -9.19 1.29 0.08
C SER A 12 -10.55 1.07 0.71
N GLY A 13 -11.58 1.64 0.09
CA GLY A 13 -12.96 1.58 0.53
C GLY A 13 -13.41 2.92 1.11
N ASP A 14 -14.68 3.27 0.90
CA ASP A 14 -15.26 4.53 1.38
C ASP A 14 -15.76 4.44 2.83
N ARG A 15 -15.87 5.61 3.47
CA ARG A 15 -16.50 5.77 4.81
C ARG A 15 -18.03 5.72 4.73
N GLU A 16 -18.58 6.07 3.57
CA GLU A 16 -20.00 6.34 3.33
C GLU A 16 -20.84 5.05 3.13
N GLY A 17 -20.19 3.89 3.02
CA GLY A 17 -20.82 2.58 3.11
C GLY A 17 -21.19 1.95 1.76
N ALA A 18 -20.72 2.50 0.63
CA ALA A 18 -20.92 1.86 -0.68
C ALA A 18 -19.96 0.67 -0.88
N SER A 19 -18.78 0.73 -0.28
CA SER A 19 -17.76 -0.32 -0.38
C SER A 19 -17.98 -1.46 0.61
N ARG A 20 -18.04 -2.71 0.11
CA ARG A 20 -18.19 -3.93 0.93
C ARG A 20 -16.98 -4.24 1.82
N TYR A 21 -15.79 -3.84 1.37
CA TYR A 21 -14.53 -4.06 2.06
C TYR A 21 -13.85 -2.74 2.35
N TYR A 22 -13.20 -2.69 3.50
CA TYR A 22 -12.26 -1.65 3.88
C TYR A 22 -10.89 -2.30 4.08
N LEU A 23 -9.86 -1.76 3.45
CA LEU A 23 -8.50 -2.25 3.60
C LEU A 23 -7.61 -1.15 4.13
N LEU A 24 -6.65 -1.54 4.97
CA LEU A 24 -5.57 -0.69 5.44
C LEU A 24 -4.25 -1.40 5.17
N THR A 25 -3.37 -0.78 4.40
CA THR A 25 -2.03 -1.31 4.09
C THR A 25 -0.96 -0.44 4.73
N LEU A 26 -0.04 -1.09 5.45
CA LEU A 26 1.14 -0.50 6.06
C LEU A 26 2.39 -1.06 5.35
N VAL A 27 3.24 -0.19 4.81
CA VAL A 27 4.52 -0.55 4.19
C VAL A 27 5.65 -0.05 5.08
N PHE A 28 6.53 -0.97 5.48
CA PHE A 28 7.65 -0.74 6.39
C PHE A 28 8.96 -0.75 5.61
N HIS A 29 9.70 0.36 5.67
CA HIS A 29 10.98 0.51 4.99
C HIS A 29 12.05 1.07 5.93
N ASN A 30 13.17 0.36 6.02
CA ASN A 30 14.36 0.83 6.72
C ASN A 30 15.13 1.81 5.83
N GLN A 31 15.24 3.07 6.26
CA GLN A 31 15.81 4.15 5.46
C GLN A 31 17.31 3.97 5.17
N SER A 32 18.01 3.06 5.86
CA SER A 32 19.39 2.70 5.48
C SER A 32 19.46 1.90 4.18
N ASP A 33 18.36 1.25 3.76
CA ASP A 33 18.31 0.40 2.59
C ASP A 33 17.99 1.25 1.35
N SER A 34 19.01 1.65 0.60
CA SER A 34 18.81 2.54 -0.56
C SER A 34 17.87 1.93 -1.61
N ILE A 35 16.93 2.74 -2.09
CA ILE A 35 16.00 2.37 -3.18
C ILE A 35 16.29 3.09 -4.49
N ARG A 36 17.34 3.92 -4.54
CA ARG A 36 17.64 4.83 -5.66
C ARG A 36 17.89 4.08 -6.96
N GLU A 37 18.65 3.00 -6.92
CA GLU A 37 18.97 2.20 -8.11
C GLU A 37 17.74 1.46 -8.65
N ASN A 38 16.87 0.97 -7.77
CA ASN A 38 15.60 0.36 -8.16
C ASN A 38 14.70 1.37 -8.89
N ILE A 39 14.58 2.59 -8.36
CA ILE A 39 13.83 3.68 -8.99
C ILE A 39 14.48 4.05 -10.34
N ALA A 40 15.79 4.23 -10.40
CA ALA A 40 16.48 4.58 -11.64
C ALA A 40 16.27 3.52 -12.73
N THR A 41 16.32 2.23 -12.36
CA THR A 41 16.06 1.10 -13.26
C THR A 41 14.62 1.11 -13.77
N TYR A 42 13.65 1.35 -12.88
CA TYR A 42 12.24 1.50 -13.24
C TYR A 42 12.02 2.64 -14.23
N GLU A 43 12.53 3.84 -13.94
CA GLU A 43 12.35 5.00 -14.81
C GLU A 43 13.06 4.82 -16.15
N HIS A 44 14.20 4.14 -16.16
CA HIS A 44 14.87 3.76 -17.40
C HIS A 44 14.03 2.79 -18.24
N SER A 45 13.41 1.79 -17.62
CA SER A 45 12.51 0.85 -18.30
C SER A 45 11.31 1.54 -18.94
N LEU A 46 10.76 2.59 -18.28
CA LEU A 46 9.67 3.37 -18.84
C LEU A 46 10.13 4.13 -20.09
N ARG A 47 11.30 4.78 -20.03
CA ARG A 47 11.88 5.50 -21.18
C ARG A 47 12.13 4.59 -22.37
N ILE A 48 12.68 3.39 -22.15
CA ILE A 48 12.90 2.40 -23.23
C ILE A 48 11.57 1.98 -23.86
N ALA A 49 10.52 1.84 -23.06
CA ALA A 49 9.20 1.41 -23.51
C ALA A 49 8.33 2.55 -24.09
N ASP A 50 8.87 3.77 -24.18
CA ASP A 50 8.14 5.00 -24.55
C ASP A 50 6.88 5.22 -23.70
N LEU A 51 7.01 5.00 -22.39
CA LEU A 51 5.94 5.17 -21.41
C LEU A 51 6.17 6.42 -20.56
N PRO A 52 5.10 7.17 -20.22
CA PRO A 52 5.23 8.33 -19.36
C PRO A 52 5.50 7.91 -17.91
N ASN A 53 6.32 8.68 -17.19
CA ASN A 53 6.61 8.47 -15.78
C ASN A 53 5.54 9.13 -14.88
N ILE A 54 4.29 8.72 -15.05
CA ILE A 54 3.16 9.17 -14.24
C ILE A 54 3.31 8.61 -12.82
N PRO A 55 3.11 9.41 -11.76
CA PRO A 55 2.98 8.87 -10.41
C PRO A 55 1.92 7.77 -10.36
N PHE A 56 2.30 6.60 -9.86
CA PHE A 56 1.40 5.46 -9.83
C PHE A 56 0.20 5.75 -8.92
N HIS A 57 -1.00 5.58 -9.45
CA HIS A 57 -2.22 5.58 -8.66
C HIS A 57 -3.18 4.55 -9.28
N SER A 58 -3.53 3.55 -8.48
CA SER A 58 -4.18 2.33 -8.91
C SER A 58 -5.56 2.56 -9.53
N GLU A 59 -6.46 3.27 -8.84
CA GLU A 59 -7.83 3.50 -9.31
C GLU A 59 -7.83 4.25 -10.64
N PRO A 60 -7.14 5.40 -10.80
CA PRO A 60 -7.10 6.09 -12.08
C PRO A 60 -6.42 5.28 -13.17
N LEU A 61 -5.38 4.48 -12.85
CA LEU A 61 -4.72 3.62 -13.82
C LEU A 61 -5.66 2.52 -14.34
N LEU A 62 -6.38 1.85 -13.45
CA LEU A 62 -7.26 0.73 -13.81
C LEU A 62 -8.48 1.22 -14.60
N ASN A 63 -9.05 2.35 -14.22
CA ASN A 63 -10.25 2.88 -14.88
C ASN A 63 -9.94 3.80 -16.07
N GLY A 64 -8.73 4.36 -16.14
CA GLY A 64 -8.31 5.30 -17.19
C GLY A 64 -8.80 6.72 -16.91
N HIS A 65 -8.72 7.15 -15.65
CA HIS A 65 -9.12 8.47 -15.19
C HIS A 65 -7.90 9.36 -14.93
N GLY A 66 -8.14 10.67 -14.82
CA GLY A 66 -7.15 11.66 -14.44
C GLY A 66 -5.90 11.61 -15.34
N PRO A 67 -4.68 11.45 -14.77
CA PRO A 67 -3.44 11.42 -15.57
C PRO A 67 -3.37 10.31 -16.63
N TYR A 68 -4.25 9.31 -16.58
CA TYR A 68 -4.25 8.15 -17.46
C TYR A 68 -5.31 8.22 -18.58
N GLU A 69 -6.12 9.29 -18.66
CA GLU A 69 -7.24 9.42 -19.61
C GLU A 69 -6.81 9.31 -21.08
N SER A 70 -5.65 9.85 -21.42
CA SER A 70 -5.10 9.82 -22.78
C SER A 70 -4.39 8.51 -23.12
N LEU A 71 -4.29 7.57 -22.19
CA LEU A 71 -3.54 6.33 -22.38
C LEU A 71 -4.43 5.15 -22.74
N GLU A 72 -4.08 4.52 -23.86
CA GLU A 72 -4.63 3.24 -24.27
C GLU A 72 -4.45 2.17 -23.20
N LEU A 73 -5.38 1.21 -23.16
CA LEU A 73 -5.36 0.10 -22.21
C LEU A 73 -4.01 -0.64 -22.20
N SER A 74 -3.42 -0.84 -23.38
CA SER A 74 -2.13 -1.53 -23.51
C SER A 74 -1.00 -0.78 -22.80
N ALA A 75 -0.96 0.54 -22.90
CA ALA A 75 0.01 1.39 -22.19
C ALA A 75 -0.22 1.33 -20.67
N ARG A 76 -1.48 1.44 -20.21
CA ARG A 76 -1.83 1.34 -18.78
C ARG A 76 -1.43 -0.02 -18.18
N LYS A 77 -1.63 -1.12 -18.93
CA LYS A 77 -1.14 -2.45 -18.53
C LYS A 77 0.39 -2.52 -18.45
N LYS A 78 1.12 -1.88 -19.37
CA LYS A 78 2.59 -1.85 -19.31
C LYS A 78 3.08 -1.02 -18.11
N LEU A 79 2.43 0.10 -17.80
CA LEU A 79 2.71 0.88 -16.59
C LEU A 79 2.52 0.05 -15.32
N LEU A 80 1.38 -0.64 -15.20
CA LEU A 80 1.10 -1.53 -14.06
C LEU A 80 2.16 -2.62 -13.90
N ASN A 81 2.55 -3.28 -15.00
CA ASN A 81 3.58 -4.32 -14.98
C ASN A 81 4.97 -3.76 -14.61
N SER A 82 5.32 -2.59 -15.13
CA SER A 82 6.60 -1.92 -14.84
C SER A 82 6.68 -1.52 -13.37
N PHE A 83 5.59 -0.98 -12.83
CA PHE A 83 5.51 -0.63 -11.41
C PHE A 83 5.53 -1.87 -10.51
N GLY A 84 4.79 -2.94 -10.88
CA GLY A 84 4.86 -4.22 -10.17
C GLY A 84 6.27 -4.84 -10.17
N ALA A 85 7.06 -4.60 -11.22
CA ALA A 85 8.46 -4.99 -11.23
C ALA A 85 9.32 -4.19 -10.25
N LEU A 86 9.14 -2.87 -10.15
CA LEU A 86 9.76 -2.03 -9.13
C LEU A 86 9.43 -2.55 -7.72
N VAL A 87 8.14 -2.71 -7.41
CA VAL A 87 7.64 -3.19 -6.11
C VAL A 87 8.32 -4.48 -5.69
N ARG A 88 8.52 -5.43 -6.61
CA ARG A 88 9.17 -6.72 -6.31
C ARG A 88 10.62 -6.56 -5.82
N TYR A 89 11.36 -5.58 -6.33
CA TYR A 89 12.78 -5.41 -6.00
C TYR A 89 13.03 -4.44 -4.83
N LEU A 90 12.06 -3.61 -4.46
CA LEU A 90 12.23 -2.67 -3.35
C LEU A 90 12.39 -3.38 -1.99
N PRO A 91 13.33 -2.96 -1.13
CA PRO A 91 13.57 -3.54 0.19
C PRO A 91 12.56 -3.02 1.23
N PHE A 92 11.35 -3.55 1.20
CA PHE A 92 10.32 -3.28 2.20
C PHE A 92 9.66 -4.57 2.68
N SER A 93 9.00 -4.47 3.83
CA SER A 93 7.97 -5.42 4.25
C SER A 93 6.62 -4.71 4.36
N TYR A 94 5.50 -5.44 4.36
CA TYR A 94 4.18 -4.82 4.47
C TYR A 94 3.18 -5.67 5.24
N ARG A 95 2.11 -5.04 5.71
CA ARG A 95 0.94 -5.71 6.28
C ARG A 95 -0.32 -5.06 5.71
N THR A 96 -1.30 -5.89 5.36
CA THR A 96 -2.65 -5.40 5.02
C THR A 96 -3.67 -5.99 5.96
N PHE A 97 -4.52 -5.13 6.52
CA PHE A 97 -5.71 -5.51 7.26
C PHE A 97 -6.92 -5.39 6.35
N VAL A 98 -7.82 -6.36 6.46
CA VAL A 98 -9.06 -6.43 5.66
C VAL A 98 -10.23 -6.46 6.63
N TYR A 99 -11.14 -5.51 6.47
CA TYR A 99 -12.37 -5.41 7.23
C TYR A 99 -13.55 -5.58 6.30
N ARG A 100 -14.48 -6.47 6.63
CA ARG A 100 -15.77 -6.55 5.94
C ARG A 100 -16.72 -5.59 6.61
N ARG A 101 -17.41 -4.75 5.84
CA ARG A 101 -18.32 -3.76 6.41
C ARG A 101 -19.41 -4.39 7.27
N GLN A 102 -19.93 -5.55 6.87
CA GLN A 102 -20.95 -6.29 7.63
C GLN A 102 -20.48 -6.76 9.02
N GLU A 103 -19.17 -6.84 9.26
CA GLU A 103 -18.59 -7.21 10.57
C GLU A 103 -18.37 -6.00 11.49
N CYS A 104 -18.63 -4.78 11.01
CA CYS A 104 -18.49 -3.55 11.78
C CYS A 104 -19.81 -2.80 11.75
N SER A 105 -20.50 -2.70 12.89
CA SER A 105 -21.83 -2.07 12.96
C SER A 105 -21.81 -0.59 12.54
N ASP A 106 -20.70 0.08 12.80
CA ASP A 106 -20.53 1.50 12.58
C ASP A 106 -19.04 1.85 12.40
N LEU A 107 -18.82 3.13 12.14
CA LEU A 107 -17.50 3.70 11.93
C LEU A 107 -16.62 3.63 13.20
N ALA A 108 -17.21 3.73 14.39
CA ALA A 108 -16.46 3.69 15.65
C ALA A 108 -15.93 2.29 15.95
N GLN A 109 -16.71 1.23 15.68
CA GLN A 109 -16.24 -0.15 15.75
C GLN A 109 -15.12 -0.41 14.74
N LEU A 110 -15.23 0.11 13.51
CA LEU A 110 -14.17 -0.03 12.52
C LEU A 110 -12.87 0.62 13.01
N THR A 111 -12.93 1.85 13.53
CA THR A 111 -11.75 2.55 14.11
C THR A 111 -11.16 1.77 15.29
N ALA A 112 -12.00 1.26 16.21
CA ALA A 112 -11.54 0.52 17.38
C ALA A 112 -10.87 -0.81 16.98
N ARG A 113 -11.46 -1.53 16.02
CA ARG A 113 -10.88 -2.77 15.47
C ARG A 113 -9.56 -2.48 14.76
N MET A 114 -9.50 -1.42 13.96
CA MET A 114 -8.28 -0.99 13.27
C MET A 114 -7.16 -0.66 14.25
N LYS A 115 -7.45 0.16 15.28
CA LYS A 115 -6.50 0.45 16.35
C LYS A 115 -5.96 -0.84 17.00
N ARG A 116 -6.86 -1.74 17.40
CA ARG A 116 -6.48 -3.01 18.05
C ARG A 116 -5.57 -3.84 17.16
N ASP A 117 -5.93 -3.99 15.88
CA ASP A 117 -5.18 -4.83 14.96
C ASP A 117 -3.80 -4.22 14.63
N ILE A 118 -3.69 -2.88 14.52
CA ILE A 118 -2.38 -2.19 14.40
C ILE A 118 -1.56 -2.38 15.69
N SER A 119 -2.15 -2.14 16.87
CA SER A 119 -1.43 -2.35 18.13
C SER A 119 -0.95 -3.78 18.30
N SER A 120 -1.76 -4.78 17.94
CA SER A 120 -1.36 -6.19 17.96
C SER A 120 -0.16 -6.43 17.05
N LEU A 121 -0.18 -5.92 15.81
CA LEU A 121 0.96 -6.03 14.90
C LEU A 121 2.25 -5.44 15.51
N LEU A 122 2.15 -4.26 16.11
CA LEU A 122 3.31 -3.60 16.73
C LEU A 122 3.85 -4.40 17.92
N PHE A 123 2.97 -5.03 18.73
CA PHE A 123 3.39 -5.90 19.84
C PHE A 123 4.00 -7.22 19.35
N ASP A 124 3.38 -7.87 18.35
CA ASP A 124 3.84 -9.14 17.79
C ASP A 124 5.25 -9.01 17.18
N HIS A 125 5.60 -7.82 16.68
CA HIS A 125 6.92 -7.51 16.14
C HIS A 125 7.65 -6.42 16.94
N LEU A 126 7.43 -6.34 18.26
CA LEU A 126 7.95 -5.25 19.10
C LEU A 126 9.47 -5.09 18.99
N ALA A 127 10.21 -6.20 19.00
CA ALA A 127 11.66 -6.20 18.87
C ALA A 127 12.16 -5.62 17.53
N PHE A 128 11.41 -5.83 16.44
CA PHE A 128 11.71 -5.23 15.15
C PHE A 128 11.52 -3.70 15.21
N PHE A 129 10.36 -3.24 15.67
CA PHE A 129 10.06 -1.80 15.73
C PHE A 129 10.98 -1.05 16.71
N GLN A 130 11.31 -1.65 17.86
CA GLN A 130 12.22 -1.06 18.84
C GLN A 130 13.71 -1.15 18.45
N SER A 131 14.04 -1.82 17.34
CA SER A 131 15.42 -1.83 16.81
C SER A 131 15.80 -0.54 16.06
N PHE A 132 14.82 0.36 15.87
CA PHE A 132 14.99 1.66 15.23
C PHE A 132 14.94 2.77 16.27
N ASP A 133 15.73 3.81 16.05
CA ASP A 133 15.77 5.01 16.89
C ASP A 133 14.54 5.90 16.64
N ASP A 134 14.13 6.00 15.36
CA ASP A 134 13.01 6.82 14.90
C ASP A 134 12.06 6.01 14.03
N VAL A 135 10.76 6.24 14.22
CA VAL A 135 9.70 5.70 13.35
C VAL A 135 8.93 6.88 12.76
N LYS A 136 8.74 6.90 11.45
CA LYS A 136 8.03 7.97 10.74
C LYS A 136 6.84 7.41 10.00
N VAL A 137 5.70 8.09 10.12
CA VAL A 137 4.44 7.64 9.52
C VAL A 137 4.03 8.62 8.43
N TYR A 138 3.91 8.10 7.21
CA TYR A 138 3.52 8.81 6.01
C TYR A 138 2.11 8.39 5.64
N TYR A 139 1.19 9.34 5.77
CA TYR A 139 -0.21 9.14 5.46
C TYR A 139 -0.77 10.44 4.88
N ASP A 140 -1.46 10.35 3.74
CA ASP A 140 -2.01 11.49 3.01
C ASP A 140 -3.24 12.13 3.71
N ASN A 141 -3.75 11.48 4.77
CA ASN A 141 -4.96 11.84 5.50
C ASN A 141 -6.24 11.68 4.66
N GLY A 142 -6.29 10.71 3.75
CA GLY A 142 -7.49 10.39 2.98
C GLY A 142 -8.74 10.19 3.83
N GLN A 143 -8.60 9.61 5.03
CA GLN A 143 -9.70 9.34 5.97
C GLN A 143 -9.31 9.52 7.43
N ASP A 144 -10.09 10.32 8.17
CA ASP A 144 -9.82 10.63 9.60
C ASP A 144 -9.74 9.38 10.50
N ILE A 145 -10.48 8.32 10.15
CA ILE A 145 -10.51 7.09 10.95
C ILE A 145 -9.15 6.38 10.95
N VAL A 146 -8.47 6.38 9.81
CA VAL A 146 -7.13 5.79 9.65
C VAL A 146 -6.15 6.64 10.43
N LYS A 147 -6.22 7.97 10.26
CA LYS A 147 -5.40 8.91 11.02
C LYS A 147 -5.53 8.69 12.52
N GLN A 148 -6.77 8.58 13.02
CA GLN A 148 -7.05 8.35 14.44
C GLN A 148 -6.51 7.00 14.91
N ALA A 149 -6.72 5.92 14.14
CA ALA A 149 -6.24 4.59 14.49
C ALA A 149 -4.70 4.54 14.54
N LEU A 150 -4.01 5.16 13.59
CA LEU A 150 -2.55 5.28 13.55
C LEU A 150 -2.03 6.07 14.75
N ASP A 151 -2.54 7.28 14.97
CA ASP A 151 -2.11 8.16 16.07
C ASP A 151 -2.25 7.45 17.43
N GLN A 152 -3.37 6.74 17.64
CA GLN A 152 -3.66 6.05 18.89
C GLN A 152 -2.93 4.72 19.08
N SER A 153 -2.52 4.05 18.01
CA SER A 153 -1.83 2.75 18.10
C SER A 153 -0.32 2.93 18.16
N ILE A 154 0.26 3.76 17.29
CA ILE A 154 1.71 3.98 17.19
C ILE A 154 2.20 4.76 18.40
N GLY A 155 1.54 5.87 18.75
CA GLY A 155 1.90 6.65 19.94
C GLY A 155 1.71 5.89 21.26
N PHE A 156 0.87 4.86 21.27
CA PHE A 156 0.67 3.99 22.42
C PHE A 156 1.77 2.93 22.57
N VAL A 157 2.22 2.32 21.47
CA VAL A 157 3.17 1.20 21.51
C VAL A 157 4.64 1.66 21.41
N LEU A 158 4.92 2.70 20.62
CA LEU A 158 6.27 3.16 20.33
C LEU A 158 6.48 4.54 20.99
N SER A 159 7.28 4.60 22.07
CA SER A 159 7.52 5.84 22.82
C SER A 159 8.93 6.41 22.57
N LYS A 160 8.96 7.74 22.40
CA LYS A 160 10.00 8.67 21.90
C LYS A 160 10.21 8.64 20.38
N HIS A 161 10.05 9.82 19.77
CA HIS A 161 10.29 10.18 18.36
C HIS A 161 9.50 9.41 17.27
N ALA A 162 8.55 8.56 17.65
CA ALA A 162 7.80 7.66 16.77
C ALA A 162 6.83 8.30 15.75
N VAL A 163 6.69 9.64 15.71
CA VAL A 163 5.82 10.31 14.73
C VAL A 163 6.38 11.68 14.35
N GLU A 164 7.17 11.74 13.27
CA GLU A 164 7.39 12.97 12.52
C GLU A 164 6.65 12.88 11.17
N ARG A 165 5.54 13.61 11.04
CA ARG A 165 4.85 13.78 9.75
C ARG A 165 5.64 14.80 8.93
N ARG A 166 6.36 14.37 7.89
CA ARG A 166 7.12 15.26 7.00
C ARG A 166 6.47 15.39 5.63
N ARG A 167 6.78 16.52 4.96
CA ARG A 167 6.63 16.64 3.51
C ARG A 167 7.55 15.62 2.84
N THR A 168 6.98 14.79 1.97
CA THR A 168 7.64 13.66 1.34
C THR A 168 8.77 14.11 0.41
N SER A 169 9.92 13.44 0.47
CA SER A 169 10.91 13.51 -0.60
C SER A 169 10.37 12.78 -1.84
N MET A 170 10.92 13.03 -3.03
CA MET A 170 10.56 12.29 -4.25
C MET A 170 10.75 10.76 -4.12
N THR A 171 11.65 10.32 -3.24
CA THR A 171 11.92 8.91 -2.93
C THR A 171 10.82 8.32 -2.05
N ASP A 172 10.43 9.04 -1.00
CA ASP A 172 9.34 8.65 -0.11
C ASP A 172 8.01 8.58 -0.87
N TYR A 173 7.81 9.48 -1.83
CA TYR A 173 6.66 9.49 -2.73
C TYR A 173 6.51 8.19 -3.54
N ARG A 174 7.60 7.46 -3.84
CA ARG A 174 7.50 6.14 -4.49
C ARG A 174 7.03 5.05 -3.55
N LEU A 175 7.34 5.13 -2.26
CA LEU A 175 6.88 4.15 -1.28
C LEU A 175 5.41 4.38 -0.89
N GLU A 176 4.91 5.62 -0.94
CA GLU A 176 3.47 5.91 -0.89
C GLU A 176 2.72 5.19 -2.03
N GLN A 177 3.23 5.30 -3.26
CA GLN A 177 2.67 4.60 -4.42
C GLN A 177 2.73 3.07 -4.29
N VAL A 178 3.73 2.54 -3.58
CA VAL A 178 3.84 1.10 -3.27
C VAL A 178 2.72 0.69 -2.30
N ALA A 179 2.36 1.52 -1.32
CA ALA A 179 1.25 1.24 -0.41
C ALA A 179 -0.07 1.11 -1.19
N ASP A 180 -0.36 2.04 -2.09
CA ASP A 180 -1.53 2.00 -2.99
C ASP A 180 -1.55 0.75 -3.88
N TYR A 181 -0.42 0.41 -4.50
CA TYR A 181 -0.29 -0.81 -5.30
C TYR A 181 -0.59 -2.07 -4.47
N LEU A 182 -0.02 -2.19 -3.27
CA LEU A 182 -0.22 -3.35 -2.40
C LEU A 182 -1.65 -3.44 -1.90
N CYS A 183 -2.25 -2.30 -1.51
CA CYS A 183 -3.64 -2.20 -1.09
C CYS A 183 -4.57 -2.71 -2.20
N THR A 184 -4.31 -2.32 -3.45
CA THR A 184 -5.05 -2.77 -4.64
C THR A 184 -4.90 -4.26 -4.91
N ILE A 185 -3.68 -4.82 -4.82
CA ILE A 185 -3.48 -6.26 -5.02
C ILE A 185 -4.16 -7.07 -3.92
N GLU A 186 -4.17 -6.61 -2.68
CA GLU A 186 -4.87 -7.32 -1.60
C GLU A 186 -6.39 -7.19 -1.72
N LEU A 187 -6.90 -6.02 -2.15
CA LEU A 187 -8.32 -5.87 -2.47
C LEU A 187 -8.73 -6.79 -3.62
N ALA A 188 -7.93 -6.88 -4.67
CA ALA A 188 -8.13 -7.83 -5.76
C ALA A 188 -8.25 -9.25 -5.23
N ALA A 189 -7.37 -9.66 -4.31
CA ALA A 189 -7.40 -10.99 -3.72
C ALA A 189 -8.68 -11.27 -2.94
N VAL A 190 -9.18 -10.29 -2.18
CA VAL A 190 -10.45 -10.39 -1.46
C VAL A 190 -11.62 -10.53 -2.45
N LYS A 191 -11.66 -9.68 -3.47
CA LYS A 191 -12.71 -9.71 -4.49
C LYS A 191 -12.71 -11.01 -5.30
N TYR A 192 -11.54 -11.49 -5.75
CA TYR A 192 -11.42 -12.78 -6.44
C TYR A 192 -11.90 -13.95 -5.58
N ALA A 193 -11.62 -13.93 -4.27
CA ALA A 193 -12.08 -14.96 -3.36
C ALA A 193 -13.62 -14.94 -3.18
N ALA A 194 -14.21 -13.76 -3.24
CA ALA A 194 -15.66 -13.54 -3.15
C ALA A 194 -16.39 -13.66 -4.51
N LYS A 195 -15.67 -13.78 -5.63
CA LYS A 195 -16.20 -13.67 -7.01
C LYS A 195 -16.85 -12.30 -7.29
N GLU A 196 -16.23 -11.24 -6.78
CA GLU A 196 -16.65 -9.83 -6.86
C GLU A 196 -15.60 -8.96 -7.57
N ASP A 197 -14.66 -9.58 -8.28
CA ASP A 197 -13.53 -8.95 -8.97
C ASP A 197 -13.96 -8.03 -10.11
N GLY A 198 -15.12 -8.27 -10.73
CA GLY A 198 -15.66 -7.42 -11.79
C GLY A 198 -14.78 -7.40 -13.04
N ALA A 199 -15.30 -6.82 -14.13
CA ALA A 199 -14.63 -6.87 -15.43
C ALA A 199 -13.26 -6.15 -15.43
N THR A 200 -13.07 -5.13 -14.59
CA THR A 200 -11.83 -4.35 -14.54
C THR A 200 -10.64 -5.16 -14.00
N TYR A 201 -10.82 -5.93 -12.93
CA TYR A 201 -9.72 -6.69 -12.34
C TYR A 201 -9.27 -7.81 -13.30
N ASP A 202 -10.21 -8.54 -13.89
CA ASP A 202 -9.88 -9.55 -14.90
C ASP A 202 -9.18 -8.97 -16.12
N LYS A 203 -9.57 -7.76 -16.55
CA LYS A 203 -8.93 -7.07 -17.66
C LYS A 203 -7.45 -6.78 -17.38
N PHE A 204 -7.06 -6.44 -16.15
CA PHE A 204 -5.68 -6.07 -15.80
C PHE A 204 -4.85 -7.22 -15.24
N PHE A 205 -5.43 -8.02 -14.36
CA PHE A 205 -4.72 -9.07 -13.63
C PHE A 205 -4.88 -10.46 -14.26
N GLY A 206 -5.83 -10.61 -15.18
CA GLY A 206 -6.26 -11.90 -15.72
C GLY A 206 -7.06 -12.70 -14.69
N GLY A 207 -7.57 -13.87 -15.08
CA GLY A 207 -8.35 -14.71 -14.16
C GLY A 207 -7.56 -15.14 -12.90
N ILE A 208 -8.29 -15.59 -11.88
CA ILE A 208 -7.78 -15.89 -10.52
C ILE A 208 -6.45 -16.68 -10.48
N GLY A 209 -6.25 -17.65 -11.39
CA GLY A 209 -5.01 -18.42 -11.47
C GLY A 209 -3.80 -17.59 -11.91
N ALA A 210 -3.98 -16.74 -12.93
CA ALA A 210 -2.96 -15.81 -13.39
C ALA A 210 -2.69 -14.74 -12.33
N PHE A 211 -3.75 -14.18 -11.74
CA PHE A 211 -3.65 -13.22 -10.64
C PHE A 211 -2.80 -13.76 -9.48
N LYS A 212 -3.13 -14.95 -8.96
CA LYS A 212 -2.43 -15.59 -7.84
C LYS A 212 -0.94 -15.80 -8.14
N ARG A 213 -0.60 -16.29 -9.34
CA ARG A 213 0.77 -16.65 -9.72
C ARG A 213 1.64 -15.45 -10.02
N ASN A 214 1.11 -14.47 -10.76
CA ASN A 214 1.90 -13.40 -11.35
C ASN A 214 1.93 -12.14 -10.48
N TRP A 215 0.91 -11.93 -9.65
CA TRP A 215 0.74 -10.70 -8.86
C TRP A 215 0.80 -11.01 -7.35
N LEU A 216 -0.16 -11.80 -6.86
CA LEU A 216 -0.34 -12.01 -5.43
C LEU A 216 0.87 -12.71 -4.78
N LYS A 217 1.40 -13.76 -5.41
CA LYS A 217 2.58 -14.47 -4.93
C LYS A 217 3.81 -13.55 -4.82
N GLN A 218 3.94 -12.58 -5.72
CA GLN A 218 5.09 -11.67 -5.73
C GLN A 218 5.03 -10.70 -4.55
N VAL A 219 3.86 -10.10 -4.31
CA VAL A 219 3.70 -9.17 -3.18
C VAL A 219 3.78 -9.91 -1.85
N ARG A 220 3.08 -11.05 -1.69
CA ARG A 220 2.97 -11.74 -0.39
C ARG A 220 4.27 -12.28 0.17
N ARG A 221 5.32 -12.42 -0.66
CA ARG A 221 6.69 -12.71 -0.21
C ARG A 221 7.30 -11.61 0.65
N LYS A 222 6.77 -10.39 0.56
CA LYS A 222 7.18 -9.23 1.35
C LYS A 222 6.30 -8.98 2.57
N ARG A 223 5.35 -9.86 2.88
CA ARG A 223 4.54 -9.67 4.09
C ARG A 223 5.45 -9.75 5.31
N LEU A 224 5.23 -8.84 6.26
CA LEU A 224 5.81 -8.95 7.58
C LEU A 224 5.28 -10.25 8.20
N ALA A 225 6.22 -11.16 8.51
CA ALA A 225 5.98 -12.51 8.99
C ALA A 225 6.08 -12.54 10.52
#